data_AF-A0A350IUR7-F1
#
_entry.id   AF-A0A350IUR7-F1
#
_cell.length_a   1.000
_cell.length_b   1.000
_cell.length_c   1.000
_cell.angle_alpha   90.00
_cell.angle_beta   90.00
_cell.angle_gamma   90.00
#
_symmetry.space_group_name_H-M   'P 1'
#
loop_
_entity.id
_entity.type
_entity.pdbx_description
1 polymer ?
#
loop_
_entity_poly.entity_id
_entity_poly.type
_entity_poly.pdbx_seq_one_letter_code
_entity_poly.pdbx_strand_id
1 'polypeptide(L)'
;EDAVLAASGDRIVYAGRASEFDIPTLPDTMEVDARGAAVIPGFVDSHTHLVWLGDRAGEYALRAEGASYEEIAARGGGIRSTVAATAAGSLDELVDAARERA
;
A
#
# COMPACT_ATOMS: atom_id res chain seq x y z
N GLU A 1 13.81 -25.65 7.05
CA GLU A 1 15.13 -25.43 7.65
C GLU A 1 15.03 -24.15 8.48
N ASP A 2 15.68 -24.10 9.63
CA ASP A 2 15.65 -22.89 10.49
C ASP A 2 16.52 -21.79 9.88
N ALA A 3 16.03 -20.55 9.92
CA ALA A 3 16.66 -19.41 9.29
C ALA A 3 16.83 -18.24 10.27
N VAL A 4 17.81 -17.39 9.98
CA VAL A 4 18.06 -16.11 10.66
C VAL A 4 18.07 -15.01 9.61
N LEU A 5 17.40 -13.90 9.93
CA LEU A 5 17.56 -12.62 9.25
C LEU A 5 18.14 -11.62 10.24
N ALA A 6 19.26 -11.01 9.89
CA ALA A 6 19.90 -9.98 10.70
C ALA A 6 19.99 -8.68 9.90
N ALA A 7 19.74 -7.57 10.59
CA ALA A 7 19.83 -6.23 10.03
C ALA A 7 20.69 -5.33 10.92
N SER A 8 21.36 -4.37 10.28
CA SER A 8 22.08 -3.29 10.95
C SER A 8 21.75 -1.98 10.25
N GLY A 9 21.20 -1.02 11.01
CA GLY A 9 20.62 0.19 10.44
C GLY A 9 19.48 -0.13 9.47
N ASP A 10 19.60 0.34 8.23
CA ASP A 10 18.62 0.18 7.16
C ASP A 10 18.91 -1.00 6.22
N ARG A 11 19.88 -1.87 6.57
CA ARG A 11 20.34 -2.95 5.69
C ARG A 11 20.25 -4.32 6.33
N ILE A 12 19.82 -5.29 5.53
CA ILE A 12 19.99 -6.71 5.84
C ILE A 12 21.48 -7.04 5.69
N VAL A 13 22.06 -7.60 6.76
CA VAL A 13 23.46 -8.05 6.79
C VAL A 13 23.58 -9.57 6.68
N TYR A 14 22.48 -10.29 6.92
CA TYR A 14 22.39 -11.74 6.75
C TYR A 14 20.94 -12.17 6.51
N ALA A 15 20.74 -13.13 5.60
CA ALA A 15 19.48 -13.83 5.39
C ALA A 15 19.80 -15.25 4.91
N GLY A 16 19.72 -16.22 5.81
CA GLY A 16 20.19 -17.58 5.52
C GLY A 16 19.90 -18.56 6.66
N ARG A 17 20.55 -19.72 6.62
CA ARG A 17 20.36 -20.79 7.61
C ARG A 17 20.88 -20.39 8.98
N ALA A 18 20.13 -20.71 10.03
CA ALA A 18 20.58 -20.47 11.40
C ALA A 18 21.93 -21.13 11.72
N SER A 19 22.21 -22.30 11.14
CA SER A 19 23.47 -23.04 11.32
C SER A 19 24.70 -22.35 10.72
N GLU A 20 24.52 -21.40 9.80
CA GLU A 20 25.60 -20.68 9.10
C GLU A 20 25.70 -19.23 9.58
N PHE A 21 24.93 -18.84 10.60
CA PHE A 21 24.94 -17.50 11.16
C PHE A 21 26.10 -17.32 12.14
N ASP A 22 27.04 -16.43 11.82
CA ASP A 22 28.26 -16.16 12.60
C ASP A 22 28.52 -14.64 12.78
N ILE A 23 27.45 -13.83 12.78
CA ILE A 23 27.57 -12.39 13.01
C ILE A 23 27.43 -12.13 14.53
N PRO A 24 28.42 -11.50 15.18
CA PRO A 24 28.33 -11.18 16.60
C PRO A 24 27.15 -10.26 16.92
N THR A 25 26.38 -10.60 17.96
CA THR A 25 25.37 -9.71 18.52
C THR A 25 26.04 -8.61 19.35
N LEU A 26 25.55 -7.38 19.20
CA LEU A 26 25.99 -6.24 19.99
C LEU A 26 25.08 -6.12 21.24
N PRO A 27 25.49 -5.42 22.30
CA PRO A 27 24.67 -5.26 23.51
C PRO A 27 23.26 -4.69 23.25
N ASP A 28 23.12 -3.87 22.21
CA ASP A 28 21.85 -3.22 21.83
C ASP A 28 21.09 -3.97 20.72
N THR A 29 21.47 -5.22 20.40
CA THR A 29 20.76 -6.03 19.40
C THR A 29 19.37 -6.43 19.89
N MET A 30 18.34 -6.13 19.09
CA MET A 30 16.98 -6.61 19.32
C MET A 30 16.78 -7.98 18.68
N GLU A 31 16.42 -8.98 19.48
CA GLU A 31 16.07 -10.31 19.00
C GLU A 31 14.55 -10.47 18.90
N VAL A 32 14.10 -11.08 17.80
CA VAL A 32 12.67 -11.34 17.53
C VAL A 32 12.51 -12.81 17.15
N ASP A 33 11.77 -13.57 17.97
CA ASP A 33 11.41 -14.95 17.65
C ASP A 33 10.23 -14.97 16.67
N ALA A 34 10.51 -15.40 15.42
CA ALA A 34 9.52 -15.55 14.38
C ALA A 34 8.57 -16.76 14.61
N ARG A 35 8.83 -17.61 15.61
CA ARG A 35 8.00 -18.78 15.99
C ARG A 35 7.71 -19.72 14.82
N GLY A 36 8.70 -19.92 13.95
CA GLY A 36 8.59 -20.74 12.74
C GLY A 36 7.80 -20.12 11.59
N ALA A 37 7.44 -18.83 11.67
CA ALA A 37 6.80 -18.12 10.57
C ALA A 37 7.79 -17.85 9.41
N ALA A 38 7.26 -17.75 8.20
CA ALA A 38 8.03 -17.30 7.05
C ALA A 38 8.33 -15.79 7.16
N VAL A 39 9.58 -15.43 6.91
CA VAL A 39 10.00 -14.03 6.71
C VAL A 39 10.25 -13.85 5.23
N ILE A 40 9.54 -12.90 4.62
CA ILE A 40 9.64 -12.59 3.18
C ILE A 40 9.97 -11.11 2.99
N PRO A 41 10.51 -10.69 1.84
CA PRO A 41 10.62 -9.28 1.50
C PRO A 41 9.27 -8.57 1.62
N GLY A 42 9.30 -7.29 2.01
CA GLY A 42 8.10 -6.47 2.01
C GLY A 42 7.45 -6.42 0.62
N PHE A 43 6.12 -6.44 0.58
CA PHE A 43 5.39 -6.32 -0.67
C PHE A 43 5.65 -4.96 -1.34
N VAL A 44 5.65 -4.97 -2.67
CA VAL A 44 5.76 -3.76 -3.49
C VAL A 44 4.51 -3.70 -4.36
N ASP A 45 3.69 -2.68 -4.14
CA ASP A 45 2.63 -2.32 -5.07
C ASP A 45 3.18 -1.30 -6.06
N SER A 46 3.46 -1.76 -7.29
CA SER A 46 4.11 -0.96 -8.33
C SER A 46 3.15 -0.04 -9.08
N HIS A 47 1.84 -0.19 -8.89
CA HIS A 47 0.85 0.59 -9.63
C HIS A 47 -0.37 0.88 -8.77
N THR A 48 -0.44 2.09 -8.24
CA THR A 48 -1.63 2.60 -7.55
C THR A 48 -2.02 3.96 -8.08
N HIS A 49 -3.30 4.29 -7.89
CA HIS A 49 -3.80 5.65 -7.96
C HIS A 49 -4.29 6.05 -6.56
N LEU A 50 -3.45 5.90 -5.53
CA LEU A 50 -3.84 6.02 -4.11
C LEU A 50 -4.34 7.43 -3.70
N VAL A 51 -3.90 8.47 -4.42
CA VAL A 51 -4.17 9.87 -4.07
C VAL A 51 -5.30 10.41 -4.95
N TRP A 52 -6.50 10.55 -4.37
CA TRP A 52 -7.66 11.23 -4.98
C TRP A 52 -8.67 11.67 -3.92
N LEU A 53 -9.59 12.56 -4.31
CA LEU A 53 -10.75 12.96 -3.51
C LEU A 53 -12.07 12.58 -4.18
N GLY A 54 -13.12 12.49 -3.36
CA GLY A 54 -14.43 11.98 -3.74
C GLY A 54 -14.47 10.46 -3.93
N ASP A 55 -15.61 9.97 -4.41
CA ASP A 55 -15.84 8.57 -4.72
C ASP A 55 -16.65 8.41 -6.00
N ARG A 56 -16.78 7.16 -6.47
CA ARG A 56 -17.55 6.82 -7.68
C ARG A 56 -18.58 5.72 -7.41
N ALA A 57 -19.00 5.54 -6.15
CA ALA A 57 -19.98 4.52 -5.78
C ALA A 57 -21.34 4.76 -6.43
N GLY A 58 -21.75 6.03 -6.59
CA GLY A 58 -22.98 6.38 -7.32
C GLY A 58 -22.95 5.96 -8.79
N GLU A 59 -21.79 6.06 -9.45
CA GLU A 59 -21.64 5.58 -10.82
C GLU A 59 -21.70 4.06 -10.92
N TYR A 60 -21.20 3.35 -9.90
CA TYR A 60 -21.31 1.90 -9.83
C TYR A 60 -22.77 1.44 -9.81
N ALA A 61 -23.62 2.11 -9.02
CA ALA A 61 -25.06 1.83 -8.98
C ALA A 61 -25.72 2.05 -10.35
N LEU A 62 -25.44 3.16 -11.02
CA LEU A 62 -25.98 3.45 -12.37
C LEU A 62 -25.56 2.39 -13.40
N ARG A 63 -24.31 1.93 -13.34
CA ARG A 63 -23.84 0.83 -14.22
C ARG A 63 -24.58 -0.47 -13.95
N ALA A 64 -24.83 -0.79 -12.69
CA ALA A 64 -25.58 -1.98 -12.31
C ALA A 64 -27.03 -1.94 -12.80
N GLU A 65 -27.62 -0.75 -12.91
CA GLU A 65 -28.95 -0.51 -13.48
C GLU A 65 -28.96 -0.48 -15.03
N GLY A 66 -27.81 -0.60 -15.67
CA GLY A 66 -27.68 -0.71 -17.13
C GLY A 66 -27.33 0.59 -17.85
N ALA A 67 -26.99 1.67 -17.14
CA ALA A 67 -26.56 2.91 -17.78
C ALA A 67 -25.23 2.72 -18.54
N SER A 68 -25.15 3.26 -19.75
CA SER A 68 -23.95 3.23 -20.57
C SER A 68 -22.85 4.14 -20.01
N TYR A 69 -21.61 3.90 -20.45
CA TYR A 69 -20.50 4.78 -20.10
C TYR A 69 -20.74 6.23 -20.56
N GLU A 70 -21.25 6.40 -21.79
CA GLU A 70 -21.57 7.71 -22.36
C GLU A 70 -22.68 8.41 -21.56
N GLU A 71 -23.71 7.68 -21.11
CA GLU A 71 -24.79 8.24 -20.29
C GLU A 71 -24.29 8.73 -18.93
N ILE A 72 -23.39 7.97 -18.29
CA ILE A 72 -22.76 8.35 -17.03
C ILE A 72 -21.84 9.56 -17.23
N ALA A 73 -21.04 9.57 -18.29
CA ALA A 73 -20.16 10.68 -18.63
C ALA A 73 -20.95 11.97 -18.93
N ALA A 74 -22.08 11.87 -19.63
CA ALA A 74 -22.97 12.99 -19.91
C ALA A 74 -23.57 13.60 -18.63
N ARG A 75 -23.71 12.81 -17.56
CA ARG A 75 -24.14 13.27 -16.22
C ARG A 75 -22.99 13.80 -15.35
N GLY A 76 -21.79 13.94 -15.90
CA GLY A 76 -20.60 14.44 -15.19
C GLY A 76 -19.82 13.37 -14.42
N GLY A 77 -20.17 12.09 -14.60
CA GLY A 77 -19.41 10.96 -14.05
C GLY A 77 -18.11 10.67 -14.80
N GLY A 78 -17.57 9.48 -14.61
CA GLY A 78 -16.31 9.07 -15.21
C GLY A 78 -15.09 9.66 -14.48
N ILE A 79 -13.93 9.60 -15.14
CA ILE A 79 -12.69 10.16 -14.59
C ILE A 79 -12.80 11.67 -14.29
N ARG A 80 -13.65 12.39 -15.04
CA ARG A 80 -13.88 13.83 -14.86
C ARG A 80 -14.44 14.17 -13.48
N SER A 81 -15.25 13.28 -12.89
CA SER A 81 -15.75 13.43 -11.52
C SER A 81 -14.62 13.43 -10.51
N THR A 82 -13.73 12.42 -10.57
CA THR A 82 -12.55 12.34 -9.69
C THR A 82 -11.59 13.50 -9.91
N VAL A 83 -11.36 13.91 -11.16
CA VAL A 83 -10.53 15.08 -11.49
C VAL A 83 -11.09 16.35 -10.85
N ALA A 84 -12.40 16.58 -10.96
CA ALA A 84 -13.05 17.75 -10.39
C ALA A 84 -12.96 17.78 -8.86
N ALA A 85 -13.25 16.65 -8.19
CA ALA A 85 -13.15 16.54 -6.74
C ALA A 85 -11.71 16.73 -6.24
N THR A 86 -10.74 16.09 -6.91
CA THR A 86 -9.32 16.19 -6.56
C THR A 86 -8.78 17.61 -6.79
N ALA A 87 -9.19 18.28 -7.87
CA ALA A 87 -8.76 19.65 -8.17
C ALA A 87 -9.36 20.72 -7.24
N ALA A 88 -10.52 20.43 -6.63
CA ALA A 88 -11.17 21.34 -5.70
C ALA A 88 -10.60 21.28 -4.28
N GLY A 89 -9.93 20.18 -3.92
CA GLY A 89 -9.39 19.97 -2.58
C GLY A 89 -7.97 20.52 -2.37
N SER A 90 -7.61 20.63 -1.10
CA SER A 90 -6.30 21.04 -0.62
C SER A 90 -5.31 19.88 -0.55
N LEU A 91 -4.03 20.20 -0.36
CA LEU A 91 -2.98 19.20 -0.13
C LEU A 91 -3.24 18.39 1.15
N ASP A 92 -3.68 19.05 2.22
CA ASP A 92 -3.93 18.38 3.50
C ASP A 92 -5.08 17.36 3.37
N GLU A 93 -6.18 17.74 2.70
CA GLU A 93 -7.28 16.81 2.40
C GLU A 93 -6.82 15.60 1.57
N LEU A 94 -5.94 15.83 0.58
CA LEU A 94 -5.36 14.75 -0.22
C LEU A 94 -4.48 13.81 0.61
N VAL A 95 -3.66 14.36 1.52
CA VAL A 95 -2.79 13.57 2.41
C VAL A 95 -3.63 12.75 3.38
N ASP A 96 -4.64 13.36 4.01
CA ASP A 96 -5.50 12.67 4.97
C ASP A 96 -6.28 11.54 4.28
N ALA A 97 -6.87 11.81 3.12
CA ALA A 97 -7.61 10.81 2.37
C ALA A 97 -6.70 9.69 1.80
N ALA A 98 -5.44 9.98 1.46
CA ALA A 98 -4.49 8.96 1.05
C ALA A 98 -4.04 8.08 2.23
N ARG A 99 -3.85 8.68 3.42
CA ARG A 99 -3.46 7.95 4.64
C ARG A 99 -4.55 7.01 5.14
N GLU A 100 -5.82 7.40 5.04
CA GLU A 100 -6.94 6.53 5.43
C GLU A 100 -7.03 5.26 4.56
N ARG A 101 -6.58 5.34 3.30
CA ARG A 101 -6.63 4.23 2.33
C ARG A 101 -5.38 3.35 2.32
N ALA A 102 -4.28 3.84 2.88
CA ALA A 102 -2.99 3.14 2.96
C ALA A 102 -2.98 2.13 4.11
#